data_AF-A0A954DY55-F1
#
_entry.id   AF-A0A954DY55-F1
#
_cell.length_a   1.000
_cell.length_b   1.000
_cell.length_c   1.000
_cell.angle_alpha   90.00
_cell.angle_beta   90.00
_cell.angle_gamma   90.00
#
_symmetry.space_group_name_H-M   'P 1'
#
loop_
_entity.id
_entity.type
_entity.pdbx_description
1 polymer ?
#
loop_
_entity_poly.entity_id
_entity_poly.type
_entity_poly.pdbx_seq_one_letter_code
_entity_poly.pdbx_strand_id
1 'polypeptide(L)'
;DGAIGPVLLRSFDDRGRAIGTITADRLRLEGSRAGRTLTLVLEDGYTRRSGVRAPFPGAEDGVERGGVMRVVIPDTDPDGWSRAVPELFREDHSIEVLDDGRWNIFLLRRELNARLDRGGLGGRYVLKDLAGVREGVLRDVALDELDENGALRRRLFADRLALRVDAAGVQLLLEDGVVVRGEQKLPFLDGRMRVFLPRADVAEWIDGSLPVVDAREASEPEASDTPDDAEASEATAPESAESALPR
;
A
#
# COMPACT_ATOMS: atom_id res chain seq x y z
N ASP A 1 -1.08 13.77 4.04
CA ASP A 1 -1.56 12.43 4.44
C ASP A 1 -2.86 12.49 5.21
N GLY A 2 -3.96 12.09 4.58
CA GLY A 2 -5.28 12.04 5.22
C GLY A 2 -5.31 11.03 6.36
N ALA A 3 -5.49 11.53 7.58
CA ALA A 3 -5.58 10.75 8.81
C ALA A 3 -6.24 11.60 9.91
N ILE A 4 -6.87 10.93 10.88
CA ILE A 4 -7.38 11.55 12.12
C ILE A 4 -6.78 10.86 13.34
N GLY A 5 -6.82 11.52 14.49
CA GLY A 5 -6.55 10.86 15.76
C GLY A 5 -6.33 11.84 16.91
N PRO A 6 -6.20 11.34 18.16
CA PRO A 6 -6.25 9.93 18.57
C PRO A 6 -7.66 9.31 18.46
N VAL A 7 -7.74 7.99 18.28
CA VAL A 7 -9.02 7.27 18.15
C VAL A 7 -9.20 6.15 19.18
N LEU A 8 -10.45 5.92 19.57
CA LEU A 8 -10.87 4.78 20.38
C LEU A 8 -12.05 4.08 19.72
N LEU A 9 -11.87 2.81 19.39
CA LEU A 9 -12.92 1.95 18.86
C LEU A 9 -13.32 0.91 19.92
N ARG A 10 -14.60 0.57 19.96
CA ARG A 10 -15.12 -0.54 20.79
C ARG A 10 -15.34 -1.77 19.92
N SER A 11 -14.84 -2.91 20.37
CA SER A 11 -15.10 -4.20 19.74
C SER A 11 -16.30 -4.85 20.41
N PHE A 12 -17.22 -5.39 19.62
CA PHE A 12 -18.41 -6.08 20.08
C PHE A 12 -18.43 -7.53 19.55
N ASP A 13 -19.04 -8.43 20.31
CA ASP A 13 -19.39 -9.77 19.82
C ASP A 13 -20.67 -9.73 18.96
N ASP A 14 -21.03 -10.90 18.42
CA ASP A 14 -22.20 -11.11 17.56
C ASP A 14 -23.54 -10.78 18.27
N ARG A 15 -23.52 -10.65 19.60
CA ARG A 15 -24.66 -10.29 20.45
C ARG A 15 -24.64 -8.82 20.87
N GLY A 16 -23.70 -8.03 20.35
CA GLY A 16 -23.53 -6.61 20.66
C GLY A 16 -22.93 -6.35 22.04
N ARG A 17 -22.29 -7.34 22.68
CA ARG A 17 -21.60 -7.14 23.97
C ARG A 17 -20.20 -6.63 23.72
N ALA A 18 -19.78 -5.61 24.46
CA ALA A 18 -18.43 -5.08 24.35
C ALA A 18 -17.41 -6.13 24.85
N ILE A 19 -16.49 -6.54 23.99
CA ILE A 19 -15.45 -7.55 24.27
C ILE A 19 -14.04 -6.94 24.37
N GLY A 20 -13.89 -5.66 24.01
CA GLY A 20 -12.61 -4.98 24.08
C GLY A 20 -12.63 -3.57 23.51
N THR A 21 -11.45 -2.95 23.54
CA THR A 21 -11.21 -1.64 22.94
C THR A 21 -9.97 -1.69 22.06
N ILE A 22 -9.96 -0.84 21.04
CA ILE A 22 -8.80 -0.59 20.19
C ILE A 22 -8.47 0.89 20.34
N THR A 23 -7.21 1.21 20.60
CA THR A 23 -6.74 2.60 20.76
C THR A 23 -5.56 2.81 19.82
N ALA A 24 -5.57 3.90 19.06
CA ALA A 24 -4.53 4.23 18.09
C ALA A 24 -4.28 5.75 18.06
N ASP A 25 -3.04 6.15 17.76
CA ASP A 25 -2.72 7.59 17.62
C ASP A 25 -3.25 8.14 16.32
N ARG A 26 -3.28 7.31 15.28
CA ARG A 26 -3.74 7.71 13.96
C ARG A 26 -4.65 6.64 13.37
N LEU A 27 -5.68 7.10 12.69
CA LEU A 27 -6.56 6.32 11.85
C LEU A 27 -6.58 6.95 10.46
N ARG A 28 -6.40 6.12 9.44
CA ARG A 28 -6.64 6.47 8.05
C ARG A 28 -7.40 5.34 7.35
N LEU A 29 -7.95 5.66 6.19
CA LEU A 29 -8.65 4.72 5.32
C LEU A 29 -7.83 4.44 4.08
N GLU A 30 -7.80 3.17 3.70
CA GLU A 30 -7.33 2.72 2.39
C GLU A 30 -8.50 2.03 1.67
N GLY A 31 -8.83 2.51 0.48
CA GLY A 31 -9.82 1.89 -0.38
C GLY A 31 -9.14 1.02 -1.42
N SER A 32 -9.71 -0.15 -1.70
CA SER A 32 -9.39 -0.90 -2.92
C SER A 32 -10.63 -0.98 -3.80
N ARG A 33 -10.61 -0.30 -4.95
CA ARG A 33 -11.72 -0.34 -5.92
C ARG A 33 -11.83 -1.71 -6.57
N ALA A 34 -10.71 -2.25 -7.03
CA ALA A 34 -10.67 -3.59 -7.61
C ALA A 34 -11.12 -4.64 -6.59
N GLY A 35 -10.68 -4.48 -5.35
CA GLY A 35 -11.03 -5.34 -4.24
C GLY A 35 -12.44 -5.13 -3.71
N ARG A 36 -13.11 -4.00 -3.94
CA ARG A 36 -14.34 -3.59 -3.24
C ARG A 36 -14.22 -3.74 -1.72
N THR A 37 -13.18 -3.12 -1.16
CA THR A 37 -12.90 -3.15 0.27
C THR A 37 -12.47 -1.80 0.78
N LEU A 38 -12.77 -1.56 2.06
CA LEU A 38 -12.22 -0.46 2.83
C LEU A 38 -11.36 -1.05 3.96
N THR A 39 -10.15 -0.55 4.16
CA THR A 39 -9.27 -0.95 5.27
C THR A 39 -9.09 0.23 6.21
N LEU A 40 -9.42 0.01 7.48
CA LEU A 40 -9.04 0.92 8.55
C LEU A 40 -7.60 0.60 8.91
N VAL A 41 -6.72 1.59 8.75
CA VAL A 41 -5.32 1.50 9.17
C VAL A 41 -5.17 2.29 10.45
N LEU A 42 -4.85 1.57 11.52
CA LEU A 42 -4.69 2.08 12.88
C LEU A 42 -3.21 1.99 13.22
N GLU A 43 -2.58 3.13 13.47
CA GLU A 43 -1.14 3.25 13.68
C GLU A 43 -0.86 3.63 15.14
N ASP A 44 0.25 3.10 15.66
CA ASP A 44 0.79 3.38 16.98
C ASP A 44 -0.26 3.21 18.08
N GLY A 45 -0.61 1.94 18.32
CA GLY A 45 -1.74 1.62 19.17
C GLY A 45 -1.62 0.31 19.91
N TYR A 46 -2.74 -0.07 20.51
CA TYR A 46 -2.89 -1.32 21.23
C TYR A 46 -4.34 -1.78 21.23
N THR A 47 -4.52 -3.08 21.42
CA THR A 47 -5.82 -3.68 21.72
C THR A 47 -5.91 -3.97 23.21
N ARG A 48 -7.10 -3.86 23.79
CA ARG A 48 -7.40 -4.30 25.15
C ARG A 48 -8.53 -5.31 25.13
N ARG A 49 -8.27 -6.53 25.60
CA ARG A 49 -9.27 -7.61 25.71
C ARG A 49 -9.13 -8.29 27.08
N SER A 50 -10.26 -8.49 27.76
CA SER A 50 -10.29 -9.13 29.10
C SER A 50 -9.27 -8.52 30.09
N GLY A 51 -9.10 -7.20 30.05
CA GLY A 51 -8.17 -6.47 30.91
C GLY A 51 -6.72 -6.41 30.42
N VAL A 52 -6.31 -7.31 29.52
CA VAL A 52 -4.95 -7.40 28.97
C VAL A 52 -4.78 -6.41 27.83
N ARG A 53 -3.69 -5.66 27.84
CA ARG A 53 -3.24 -4.80 26.73
C ARG A 53 -2.21 -5.53 25.88
N ALA A 54 -2.33 -5.42 24.58
CA ALA A 54 -1.34 -5.91 23.62
C ALA A 54 -1.12 -4.84 22.53
N PRO A 55 0.13 -4.42 22.27
CA PRO A 55 0.42 -3.48 21.17
C PRO A 55 0.02 -4.07 19.82
N PHE A 56 -0.06 -3.24 18.78
CA PHE A 56 -0.33 -3.76 17.44
C PHE A 56 0.87 -4.56 16.88
N PRO A 57 0.64 -5.42 15.87
CA PRO A 57 1.71 -6.12 15.19
C PRO A 57 2.79 -5.16 14.66
N GLY A 58 4.06 -5.57 14.76
CA GLY A 58 5.20 -4.77 14.33
C GLY A 58 5.69 -3.74 15.35
N ALA A 59 5.12 -3.69 16.55
CA ALA A 59 5.66 -2.91 17.65
C ALA A 59 7.00 -3.48 18.15
N GLU A 60 7.89 -2.62 18.65
CA GLU A 60 9.16 -3.03 19.26
C GLU A 60 8.94 -3.87 20.53
N ASP A 61 9.88 -4.74 20.86
CA ASP A 61 9.78 -5.57 22.06
C ASP A 61 9.80 -4.70 23.34
N GLY A 62 8.85 -4.97 24.24
CA GLY A 62 8.75 -4.29 25.53
C GLY A 62 7.95 -2.98 25.53
N VAL A 63 7.41 -2.55 24.38
CA VAL A 63 6.52 -1.38 24.33
C VAL A 63 5.06 -1.77 24.58
N GLU A 64 4.32 -0.93 25.33
CA GLU A 64 2.88 -1.13 25.54
C GLU A 64 2.02 -0.64 24.37
N ARG A 65 2.64 0.10 23.43
CA ARG A 65 1.98 0.77 22.33
C ARG A 65 2.94 0.92 21.15
N GLY A 66 2.44 0.65 19.94
CA GLY A 66 3.20 0.78 18.70
C GLY A 66 2.61 -0.10 17.61
N GLY A 67 3.25 -0.16 16.45
CA GLY A 67 2.89 -1.05 15.36
C GLY A 67 1.64 -0.60 14.59
N VAL A 68 1.17 -1.47 13.69
CA VAL A 68 0.05 -1.16 12.78
C VAL A 68 -1.00 -2.27 12.82
N MET A 69 -2.25 -1.90 13.08
CA MET A 69 -3.40 -2.79 12.96
C MET A 69 -4.23 -2.41 11.74
N ARG A 70 -4.58 -3.42 10.93
CA ARG A 70 -5.39 -3.25 9.73
C ARG A 70 -6.70 -4.02 9.90
N VAL A 71 -7.84 -3.34 9.73
CA VAL A 71 -9.18 -3.95 9.83
C VAL A 71 -9.90 -3.79 8.50
N VAL A 72 -10.20 -4.89 7.83
CA VAL A 72 -10.88 -4.88 6.53
C VAL A 72 -12.38 -4.92 6.70
N ILE A 73 -13.05 -4.03 6.00
CA ILE A 73 -14.49 -4.03 5.78
C ILE A 73 -14.72 -4.52 4.34
N PRO A 74 -15.21 -5.76 4.17
CA PRO A 74 -15.48 -6.31 2.85
C PRO A 74 -16.71 -5.66 2.21
N ASP A 75 -16.91 -5.95 0.93
CA ASP A 75 -18.10 -5.64 0.13
C ASP A 75 -18.56 -4.17 0.22
N THR A 76 -17.57 -3.29 0.33
CA THR A 76 -17.77 -1.85 0.48
C THR A 76 -17.44 -1.14 -0.83
N ASP A 77 -18.16 -0.06 -1.13
CA ASP A 77 -17.84 0.84 -2.24
C ASP A 77 -16.85 1.92 -1.77
N PRO A 78 -15.53 1.80 -2.08
CA PRO A 78 -14.55 2.78 -1.65
C PRO A 78 -14.78 4.15 -2.27
N ASP A 79 -15.37 4.25 -3.46
CA ASP A 79 -15.64 5.54 -4.12
C ASP A 79 -16.75 6.32 -3.41
N GLY A 80 -17.70 5.63 -2.77
CA GLY A 80 -18.70 6.26 -1.89
C GLY A 80 -18.06 6.86 -0.64
N TRP A 81 -17.10 6.15 -0.05
CA TRP A 81 -16.40 6.61 1.15
C TRP A 81 -15.41 7.74 0.87
N SER A 82 -14.63 7.65 -0.21
CA SER A 82 -13.67 8.69 -0.59
C SER A 82 -14.35 10.02 -0.90
N ARG A 83 -15.59 10.01 -1.41
CA ARG A 83 -16.41 11.22 -1.58
C ARG A 83 -17.00 11.75 -0.28
N ALA A 84 -17.31 10.87 0.68
CA ALA A 84 -17.98 11.27 1.92
C ALA A 84 -16.99 11.77 2.99
N VAL A 85 -15.81 11.16 3.08
CA VAL A 85 -14.75 11.47 4.07
C VAL A 85 -13.36 11.50 3.41
N PRO A 86 -13.13 12.37 2.41
CA PRO A 86 -11.88 12.43 1.65
C PRO A 86 -10.64 12.65 2.53
N GLU A 87 -10.79 13.36 3.65
CA GLU A 87 -9.72 13.67 4.60
C GLU A 87 -9.12 12.45 5.30
N LEU A 88 -9.78 11.28 5.23
CA LEU A 88 -9.25 10.02 5.76
C LEU A 88 -8.47 9.21 4.74
N PHE A 89 -8.53 9.58 3.47
CA PHE A 89 -7.79 8.92 2.40
C PHE A 89 -6.50 9.69 2.10
N ARG A 90 -5.47 8.98 1.65
CA ARG A 90 -4.27 9.62 1.11
C ARG A 90 -4.61 10.34 -0.21
N GLU A 91 -3.86 11.38 -0.56
CA GLU A 91 -4.12 12.22 -1.74
C GLU A 91 -4.05 11.44 -3.07
N ASP A 92 -3.26 10.37 -3.09
CA ASP A 92 -3.10 9.41 -4.20
C ASP A 92 -4.29 8.46 -4.37
N HIS A 93 -5.30 8.50 -3.49
CA HIS A 93 -6.56 7.74 -3.62
C HIS A 93 -7.74 8.58 -4.15
N SER A 94 -7.49 9.79 -4.67
CA SER A 94 -8.52 10.58 -5.36
C SER A 94 -9.03 9.87 -6.63
N ILE A 95 -10.20 10.25 -7.15
CA ILE A 95 -10.83 9.63 -8.34
C ILE A 95 -9.92 9.85 -9.56
N GLU A 96 -8.94 8.96 -9.74
CA GLU A 96 -7.97 9.03 -10.82
C GLU A 96 -8.59 8.57 -12.14
N VAL A 97 -8.23 9.26 -13.22
CA VAL A 97 -8.35 8.72 -14.57
C VAL A 97 -7.51 7.43 -14.62
N LEU A 98 -8.19 6.29 -14.86
CA LEU A 98 -7.59 4.96 -14.81
C LEU A 98 -6.80 4.60 -16.07
N ASP A 99 -7.10 5.27 -17.18
CA ASP A 99 -6.53 4.97 -18.50
C ASP A 99 -6.07 6.26 -19.19
N ASP A 100 -4.81 6.30 -19.61
CA ASP A 100 -4.24 7.40 -20.39
C ASP A 100 -4.52 7.26 -21.90
N GLY A 101 -5.17 6.15 -22.31
CA GLY A 101 -5.58 5.88 -23.68
C GLY A 101 -4.43 5.53 -24.62
N ARG A 102 -3.20 5.37 -24.12
CA ARG A 102 -2.02 5.01 -24.93
C ARG A 102 -2.00 3.54 -25.31
N TRP A 103 -2.74 2.70 -24.57
CA TRP A 103 -2.74 1.26 -24.72
C TRP A 103 -4.07 0.74 -25.25
N ASN A 104 -4.01 -0.20 -26.19
CA ASN A 104 -5.18 -1.00 -26.51
C ASN A 104 -5.33 -2.09 -25.44
N ILE A 105 -6.23 -1.88 -24.48
CA ILE A 105 -6.43 -2.76 -23.30
C ILE A 105 -6.71 -4.21 -23.70
N PHE A 106 -7.43 -4.45 -24.80
CA PHE A 106 -7.70 -5.81 -25.27
C PHE A 106 -6.42 -6.52 -25.74
N LEU A 107 -5.61 -5.85 -26.56
CA LEU A 107 -4.34 -6.40 -27.05
C LEU A 107 -3.34 -6.57 -25.92
N LEU A 108 -3.26 -5.59 -25.01
CA LEU A 108 -2.41 -5.65 -23.83
C LEU A 108 -2.76 -6.84 -22.94
N ARG A 109 -4.05 -7.05 -22.64
CA ARG A 109 -4.49 -8.21 -21.84
C ARG A 109 -4.15 -9.53 -22.52
N ARG A 110 -4.28 -9.60 -23.85
CA ARG A 110 -3.91 -10.80 -24.62
C ARG A 110 -2.41 -11.08 -24.51
N GLU A 111 -1.59 -10.05 -24.72
CA GLU A 111 -0.14 -10.16 -24.68
C GLU A 111 0.38 -10.52 -23.28
N LEU A 112 -0.11 -9.83 -22.25
CA LEU A 112 0.26 -10.12 -20.87
C LEU A 112 -0.12 -11.56 -20.49
N ASN A 113 -1.31 -12.03 -20.85
CA ASN A 113 -1.71 -13.41 -20.59
C ASN A 113 -0.84 -14.44 -21.33
N ALA A 114 -0.41 -14.15 -22.56
CA ALA A 114 0.49 -15.04 -23.30
C ALA A 114 1.85 -15.21 -22.60
N ARG A 115 2.34 -14.13 -21.96
CA ARG A 115 3.61 -14.15 -21.20
C ARG A 115 3.46 -14.77 -19.81
N LEU A 116 2.37 -14.49 -19.11
CA LEU A 116 2.07 -15.07 -17.80
C LEU A 116 1.93 -16.59 -17.84
N ASP A 117 1.44 -17.14 -18.96
CA ASP A 117 1.31 -18.60 -19.19
C ASP A 117 2.65 -19.34 -19.11
N ARG A 118 3.78 -18.65 -19.39
CA ARG A 118 5.12 -19.25 -19.47
C ARG A 118 6.03 -18.96 -18.27
N GLY A 119 5.66 -18.01 -17.41
CA GLY A 119 6.57 -17.44 -16.40
C GLY A 119 6.57 -18.10 -15.01
N GLY A 120 5.58 -18.93 -14.68
CA GLY A 120 5.34 -19.43 -13.31
C GLY A 120 6.13 -20.69 -12.92
N LEU A 121 6.47 -20.79 -11.62
CA LEU A 121 6.87 -22.04 -10.96
C LEU A 121 5.70 -22.56 -10.12
N GLY A 122 5.17 -23.74 -10.45
CA GLY A 122 4.14 -24.42 -9.63
C GLY A 122 2.72 -23.85 -9.76
N GLY A 123 2.42 -23.16 -10.85
CA GLY A 123 1.11 -22.59 -11.17
C GLY A 123 1.17 -21.61 -12.34
N ARG A 124 0.01 -21.14 -12.78
CA ARG A 124 -0.15 -20.14 -13.85
C ARG A 124 -0.93 -18.92 -13.37
N TYR A 125 -0.52 -17.74 -13.79
CA TYR A 125 -1.30 -16.52 -13.60
C TYR A 125 -2.11 -16.16 -14.84
N VAL A 126 -3.33 -15.65 -14.65
CA VAL A 126 -4.20 -15.19 -15.74
C VAL A 126 -4.81 -13.85 -15.35
N LEU A 127 -4.53 -12.80 -16.14
CA LEU A 127 -5.19 -11.50 -16.05
C LEU A 127 -6.64 -11.65 -16.53
N LYS A 128 -7.57 -11.51 -15.59
CA LYS A 128 -9.02 -11.56 -15.82
C LYS A 128 -9.59 -10.20 -16.15
N ASP A 129 -9.15 -9.18 -15.43
CA ASP A 129 -9.67 -7.83 -15.58
C ASP A 129 -8.56 -6.79 -15.47
N LEU A 130 -8.77 -5.66 -16.17
CA LEU A 130 -7.87 -4.52 -16.27
C LEU A 130 -8.70 -3.32 -16.73
N ALA A 131 -8.83 -2.29 -15.89
CA ALA A 131 -9.61 -1.11 -16.24
C ALA A 131 -8.84 -0.15 -17.16
N GLY A 132 -7.53 -0.04 -17.01
CA GLY A 132 -6.74 0.92 -17.78
C GLY A 132 -5.24 0.84 -17.51
N VAL A 133 -4.47 1.63 -18.26
CA VAL A 133 -3.05 1.84 -17.99
C VAL A 133 -2.79 3.33 -17.87
N ARG A 134 -2.00 3.73 -16.87
CA ARG A 134 -1.55 5.10 -16.73
C ARG A 134 -0.10 5.13 -16.31
N GLU A 135 0.72 5.84 -17.07
CA GLU A 135 2.15 6.05 -16.75
C GLU A 135 2.89 4.70 -16.54
N GLY A 136 2.55 3.70 -17.35
CA GLY A 136 3.15 2.37 -17.26
C GLY A 136 2.60 1.46 -16.15
N VAL A 137 1.65 1.94 -15.35
CA VAL A 137 1.02 1.15 -14.27
C VAL A 137 -0.37 0.67 -14.71
N LEU A 138 -0.61 -0.63 -14.57
CA LEU A 138 -1.93 -1.23 -14.81
C LEU A 138 -2.86 -0.90 -13.64
N ARG A 139 -4.10 -0.49 -13.94
CA ARG A 139 -5.09 -0.03 -12.95
C ARG A 139 -6.30 -0.95 -12.85
N ASP A 140 -6.78 -1.11 -11.62
CA ASP A 140 -7.90 -1.97 -11.22
C ASP A 140 -7.81 -3.38 -11.85
N VAL A 141 -6.80 -4.14 -11.43
CA VAL A 141 -6.48 -5.45 -11.99
C VAL A 141 -7.11 -6.59 -11.20
N ALA A 142 -7.49 -7.65 -11.92
CA ALA A 142 -7.83 -8.94 -11.34
C ALA A 142 -6.98 -10.06 -11.95
N LEU A 143 -6.24 -10.80 -11.12
CA LEU A 143 -5.37 -11.90 -11.50
C LEU A 143 -5.81 -13.21 -10.83
N ASP A 144 -6.02 -14.25 -11.63
CA ASP A 144 -6.22 -15.61 -11.11
C ASP A 144 -4.88 -16.34 -11.02
N GLU A 145 -4.59 -16.93 -9.87
CA GLU A 145 -3.56 -17.94 -9.73
C GLU A 145 -4.20 -19.33 -9.86
N LEU A 146 -3.78 -20.07 -10.86
CA LEU A 146 -4.21 -21.44 -11.13
C LEU A 146 -3.11 -22.41 -10.69
N ASP A 147 -3.50 -23.57 -10.20
CA ASP A 147 -2.58 -24.68 -9.99
C ASP A 147 -2.17 -25.35 -11.32
N GLU A 148 -1.35 -26.39 -11.22
CA GLU A 148 -0.85 -27.15 -12.37
C GLU A 148 -1.96 -27.88 -13.14
N ASN A 149 -3.10 -28.14 -12.51
CA ASN A 149 -4.28 -28.74 -13.14
C ASN A 149 -5.23 -27.69 -13.74
N GLY A 150 -4.89 -26.41 -13.62
CA GLY A 150 -5.72 -25.29 -14.05
C GLY A 150 -6.84 -24.91 -13.07
N ALA A 151 -6.88 -25.50 -11.87
CA ALA A 151 -7.86 -25.15 -10.84
C ALA A 151 -7.48 -23.84 -10.14
N LEU A 152 -8.48 -23.02 -9.81
CA LEU A 152 -8.28 -21.74 -9.14
C LEU A 152 -7.76 -21.94 -7.71
N ARG A 153 -6.55 -21.45 -7.41
CA ARG A 153 -5.99 -21.41 -6.05
C ARG A 153 -6.42 -20.18 -5.28
N ARG A 154 -6.32 -19.02 -5.94
CA ARG A 154 -6.70 -17.72 -5.38
C ARG A 154 -6.89 -16.70 -6.49
N ARG A 155 -7.66 -15.67 -6.20
CA ARG A 155 -7.79 -14.46 -7.02
C ARG A 155 -7.14 -13.29 -6.30
N LEU A 156 -6.36 -12.50 -7.02
CA LEU A 156 -5.75 -11.27 -6.56
C LEU A 156 -6.51 -10.11 -7.20
N PHE A 157 -6.88 -9.12 -6.42
CA PHE A 157 -7.39 -7.84 -6.90
C PHE A 157 -6.42 -6.77 -6.44
N ALA A 158 -6.08 -5.82 -7.29
CA ALA A 158 -5.20 -4.73 -6.92
C ALA A 158 -5.56 -3.46 -7.69
N ASP A 159 -5.47 -2.32 -7.03
CA ASP A 159 -5.75 -1.04 -7.68
C ASP A 159 -4.59 -0.63 -8.59
N ARG A 160 -3.37 -1.11 -8.28
CA ARG A 160 -2.16 -0.88 -9.07
C ARG A 160 -1.39 -2.17 -9.28
N LEU A 161 -0.91 -2.37 -10.51
CA LEU A 161 0.05 -3.41 -10.87
C LEU A 161 1.17 -2.81 -11.71
N ALA A 162 2.39 -2.85 -11.18
CA ALA A 162 3.60 -2.52 -11.92
C ALA A 162 4.32 -3.80 -12.38
N LEU A 163 4.73 -3.81 -13.64
CA LEU A 163 5.58 -4.85 -14.20
C LEU A 163 7.02 -4.38 -14.11
N ARG A 164 7.86 -5.10 -13.35
CA ARG A 164 9.29 -4.82 -13.25
C ARG A 164 10.09 -5.98 -13.81
N VAL A 165 11.12 -5.68 -14.57
CA VAL A 165 12.01 -6.68 -15.15
C VAL A 165 13.39 -6.48 -14.56
N ASP A 166 14.02 -7.57 -14.13
CA ASP A 166 15.39 -7.59 -13.63
C ASP A 166 16.16 -8.77 -14.23
N ALA A 167 17.44 -8.90 -13.89
CA ALA A 167 18.28 -9.99 -14.41
C ALA A 167 17.85 -11.39 -13.94
N ALA A 168 17.08 -11.49 -12.85
CA ALA A 168 16.59 -12.74 -12.29
C ALA A 168 15.21 -13.15 -12.85
N GLY A 169 14.47 -12.23 -13.48
CA GLY A 169 13.21 -12.50 -14.14
C GLY A 169 12.27 -11.31 -14.10
N VAL A 170 10.97 -11.60 -13.94
CA VAL A 170 9.92 -10.58 -13.95
C VAL A 170 9.17 -10.57 -12.64
N GLN A 171 8.92 -9.37 -12.12
CA GLN A 171 8.16 -9.11 -10.91
C GLN A 171 6.85 -8.40 -11.25
N LEU A 172 5.75 -8.93 -10.74
CA LEU A 172 4.47 -8.25 -10.66
C LEU A 172 4.37 -7.64 -9.25
N LEU A 173 4.37 -6.32 -9.16
CA LEU A 173 4.16 -5.60 -7.91
C LEU A 173 2.72 -5.10 -7.86
N LEU A 174 1.91 -5.75 -7.02
CA LEU A 174 0.51 -5.41 -6.80
C LEU A 174 0.40 -4.54 -5.54
N GLU A 175 -0.35 -3.45 -5.60
CA GLU A 175 -0.56 -2.54 -4.46
C GLU A 175 -2.04 -2.28 -4.22
N ASP A 176 -2.38 -1.97 -2.97
CA ASP A 176 -3.70 -1.58 -2.49
C ASP A 176 -4.79 -2.55 -2.93
N GLY A 177 -4.57 -3.81 -2.58
CA GLY A 177 -5.37 -4.92 -3.05
C GLY A 177 -5.70 -5.97 -2.01
N VAL A 178 -6.39 -6.99 -2.47
CA VAL A 178 -6.85 -8.12 -1.67
C VAL A 178 -6.57 -9.45 -2.36
N VAL A 179 -6.36 -10.48 -1.57
CA VAL A 179 -6.35 -11.88 -1.99
C VAL A 179 -7.63 -12.56 -1.55
N VAL A 180 -8.27 -13.26 -2.49
CA VAL A 180 -9.43 -14.11 -2.26
C VAL A 180 -9.02 -15.56 -2.40
N ARG A 181 -9.22 -16.34 -1.33
CA ARG A 181 -8.98 -17.79 -1.29
C ARG A 181 -10.21 -18.48 -0.70
N GLY A 182 -10.96 -19.20 -1.54
CA GLY A 182 -12.26 -19.73 -1.15
C GLY A 182 -13.19 -18.59 -0.73
N GLU A 183 -13.72 -18.67 0.50
CA GLU A 183 -14.58 -17.62 1.08
C GLU A 183 -13.78 -16.53 1.84
N GLN A 184 -12.46 -16.69 1.99
CA GLN A 184 -11.64 -15.72 2.71
C GLN A 184 -11.15 -14.62 1.77
N LYS A 185 -11.35 -13.37 2.21
CA LYS A 185 -10.85 -12.16 1.53
C LYS A 185 -9.95 -11.41 2.50
N LEU A 186 -8.67 -11.31 2.17
CA LEU A 186 -7.64 -10.70 3.01
C LEU A 186 -6.94 -9.58 2.26
N PRO A 187 -6.58 -8.46 2.91
CA PRO A 187 -5.78 -7.44 2.28
C PRO A 187 -4.38 -7.95 2.02
N PHE A 188 -3.65 -7.31 1.12
CA PHE A 188 -2.21 -7.52 1.03
C PHE A 188 -1.53 -7.08 2.33
N LEU A 189 -0.53 -7.86 2.75
CA LEU A 189 0.31 -7.49 3.88
C LEU A 189 1.06 -6.20 3.51
N ASP A 190 1.06 -5.22 4.41
CA ASP A 190 1.65 -3.90 4.16
C ASP A 190 1.12 -3.19 2.90
N GLY A 191 -0.09 -3.55 2.46
CA GLY A 191 -0.71 -2.98 1.26
C GLY A 191 -0.11 -3.47 -0.06
N ARG A 192 0.87 -4.41 -0.03
CA ARG A 192 1.60 -4.83 -1.22
C ARG A 192 1.71 -6.35 -1.35
N MET A 193 1.65 -6.85 -2.58
CA MET A 193 1.95 -8.23 -2.90
C MET A 193 2.91 -8.29 -4.08
N ARG A 194 3.97 -9.09 -3.91
CA ARG A 194 4.93 -9.38 -4.97
C ARG A 194 4.72 -10.80 -5.50
N VAL A 195 4.56 -10.92 -6.81
CA VAL A 195 4.62 -12.20 -7.52
C VAL A 195 5.87 -12.21 -8.40
N PHE A 196 6.68 -13.25 -8.29
CA PHE A 196 7.91 -13.40 -9.07
C PHE A 196 7.76 -14.50 -10.10
N LEU A 197 8.18 -14.22 -11.34
CA LEU A 197 8.13 -15.10 -12.50
C LEU A 197 9.56 -15.45 -12.92
N PRO A 198 10.19 -16.45 -12.28
CA PRO A 198 11.60 -16.79 -12.50
C PRO A 198 11.87 -17.45 -13.85
N ARG A 199 10.83 -17.89 -14.58
CA ARG A 199 10.96 -18.52 -15.90
C ARG A 199 10.56 -17.59 -17.04
N ALA A 200 10.26 -16.33 -16.73
CA ALA A 200 9.93 -15.36 -17.74
C ALA A 200 11.15 -15.06 -18.63
N ASP A 201 10.95 -15.05 -19.95
CA ASP A 201 11.98 -14.60 -20.89
C ASP A 201 12.07 -13.08 -20.84
N VAL A 202 13.07 -12.56 -20.14
CA VAL A 202 13.31 -11.12 -19.99
C VAL A 202 13.29 -10.37 -21.32
N ALA A 203 13.81 -10.95 -22.40
CA ALA A 203 13.86 -10.30 -23.71
C ALA A 203 12.46 -10.12 -24.32
N GLU A 204 11.57 -11.11 -24.15
CA GLU A 204 10.17 -10.95 -24.56
C GLU A 204 9.51 -9.81 -23.78
N TRP A 205 9.78 -9.70 -22.47
CA TRP A 205 9.07 -8.74 -21.62
C TRP A 205 9.44 -7.27 -21.87
N ILE A 206 10.65 -6.98 -22.37
CA ILE A 206 11.14 -5.62 -22.63
C ILE A 206 10.99 -5.18 -24.10
N ASP A 207 10.24 -5.92 -24.92
CA ASP A 207 10.05 -5.65 -26.36
C ASP A 207 9.17 -4.42 -26.68
N GLY A 208 8.70 -3.70 -25.65
CA GLY A 208 7.86 -2.52 -25.78
C GLY A 208 6.37 -2.80 -25.99
N SER A 209 5.95 -4.06 -26.04
CA SER A 209 4.53 -4.43 -26.15
C SER A 209 3.80 -4.52 -24.80
N LEU A 210 4.53 -4.37 -23.70
CA LEU A 210 4.00 -4.24 -22.34
C LEU A 210 4.49 -2.94 -21.69
N PRO A 211 3.67 -2.34 -20.81
CA PRO A 211 4.08 -1.20 -19.97
C PRO A 211 4.97 -1.69 -18.81
N VAL A 212 6.24 -1.94 -19.10
CA VAL A 212 7.24 -2.25 -18.08
C VAL A 212 7.73 -0.96 -17.45
N VAL A 213 7.75 -0.91 -16.12
CA VAL A 213 8.34 0.18 -15.34
C VAL A 213 9.77 -0.21 -15.00
N ASP A 214 10.72 0.66 -15.34
CA ASP A 214 12.12 0.42 -15.05
C ASP A 214 12.34 0.35 -13.53
N ALA A 215 13.08 -0.66 -13.07
CA ALA A 215 13.28 -0.91 -11.64
C ALA A 215 14.02 0.25 -10.92
N ARG A 216 14.65 1.16 -11.67
CA ARG A 216 15.39 2.33 -11.16
C ARG A 216 14.53 3.56 -10.92
N GLU A 217 13.40 3.71 -11.60
CA GLU A 217 12.59 4.95 -11.51
C GLU A 217 11.60 4.96 -10.34
N ALA A 218 11.40 3.82 -9.66
CA ALA A 218 10.37 3.66 -8.64
C ALA A 218 10.93 3.38 -7.22
N SER A 219 12.20 3.70 -7.00
CA SER A 219 12.86 3.62 -5.70
C SER A 219 13.46 4.97 -5.32
N GLU A 220 12.59 5.94 -5.05
CA GLU A 220 12.89 7.10 -4.20
C GLU A 220 11.53 7.61 -3.65
N PRO A 221 11.18 7.37 -2.38
CA PRO A 221 10.60 8.47 -1.64
C PRO A 221 11.72 9.51 -1.51
N GLU A 222 11.47 10.74 -1.97
CA GLU A 222 12.35 11.87 -1.71
C GLU A 222 12.76 11.83 -0.24
N ALA A 223 14.03 11.51 0.01
CA ALA A 223 14.64 11.78 1.29
C ALA A 223 14.53 13.30 1.45
N SER A 224 13.67 13.74 2.36
CA SER A 224 13.52 15.14 2.68
C SER A 224 14.91 15.69 3.00
N ASP A 225 15.38 16.63 2.18
CA ASP A 225 16.45 17.54 2.53
C ASP A 225 16.07 18.19 3.86
N THR A 226 16.63 17.64 4.93
CA THR A 226 16.66 18.30 6.23
C THR A 226 17.76 19.34 6.07
N PRO A 227 17.48 20.65 6.23
CA PRO A 227 18.53 21.64 6.27
C PRO A 227 19.43 21.30 7.46
N ASP A 228 20.68 21.00 7.16
CA ASP A 228 21.74 20.80 8.14
C ASP A 228 21.89 22.10 8.95
N ASP A 229 21.56 22.00 10.24
CA ASP A 229 21.78 23.03 11.24
C ASP A 229 23.28 23.32 11.35
N ALA A 230 23.75 24.34 10.63
CA ALA A 230 25.02 24.98 10.91
C ALA A 230 24.83 26.04 12.02
N GLU A 231 24.63 25.58 13.26
CA GLU A 231 24.99 26.39 14.43
C GLU A 231 26.52 26.37 14.60
N ALA A 232 27.18 27.50 14.30
CA ALA A 232 28.41 27.85 14.98
C ALA A 232 28.63 29.38 14.97
N SER A 233 28.36 29.97 16.13
CA SER A 233 29.24 30.90 16.83
C SER A 233 29.60 32.23 16.15
N GLU A 234 29.02 33.34 16.65
CA GLU A 234 29.85 34.37 17.28
C GLU A 234 29.01 35.32 18.17
N ALA A 235 29.27 35.21 19.47
CA ALA A 235 28.84 36.15 20.48
C ALA A 235 29.63 37.47 20.33
N THR A 236 28.95 38.60 20.19
CA THR A 236 29.57 39.91 20.37
C THR A 236 28.68 40.81 21.23
N ALA A 237 29.29 41.29 22.32
CA ALA A 237 28.96 42.41 23.22
C ALA A 237 28.70 41.97 24.68
N PRO A 238 29.46 42.53 25.62
CA PRO A 238 29.07 43.83 26.12
C PRO A 238 30.23 44.84 26.22
N GLU A 239 30.02 46.04 25.69
CA GLU A 239 30.80 47.22 26.01
C GLU A 239 30.04 48.02 27.08
N SER A 240 30.43 47.83 28.34
CA SER A 240 30.10 48.75 29.44
C SER A 240 31.40 49.16 30.10
N ALA A 241 31.93 50.29 29.64
CA ALA A 241 33.04 50.98 30.28
C ALA A 241 32.54 51.68 31.55
N GLU A 242 33.04 51.24 32.70
CA GLU A 242 32.90 51.92 33.98
C GLU A 242 34.11 52.85 34.21
N SER A 243 33.83 54.02 34.76
CA SER A 243 34.71 54.82 35.61
C SER A 243 35.77 55.69 34.94
N ALA A 244 35.44 56.98 34.82
CA ALA A 244 36.39 58.05 35.05
C ALA A 244 35.71 59.15 35.88
N LEU A 245 36.24 59.38 37.09
CA LEU A 245 36.52 60.72 37.64
C LEU A 245 37.15 60.59 39.04
N PRO A 246 38.35 61.15 39.28
CA PRO A 246 38.82 61.48 40.61
C PRO A 246 38.70 62.99 40.90
N ARG A 247 38.19 63.27 42.10
CA ARG A 247 38.30 64.48 42.95
C ARG A 247 37.91 65.84 42.38
#